data_AF-A0AA40LDU4-F1
#
_entry.id   AF-A0AA40LDU4-F1
#
_cell.length_a   1.000
_cell.length_b   1.000
_cell.length_c   1.000
_cell.angle_alpha   90.00
_cell.angle_beta   90.00
_cell.angle_gamma   90.00
#
_symmetry.space_group_name_H-M   'P 1'
#
loop_
_entity.id
_entity.type
_entity.pdbx_description
1 polymer ?
#
loop_
_entity_poly.entity_id
_entity_poly.type
_entity_poly.pdbx_seq_one_letter_code
_entity_poly.pdbx_strand_id
1 'polypeptide(L)'
;MAEFNRKYGGHIGFAAHAHWKGKEWPEFVRNYAPWWATHTLDWLKFGKKVLVVHFEDLKQDLFVQLGRMVRLLGVAVREDRLLCVESQKDGNFKRSGLRKLEYDPYTADMQKTIQAYIKLVDAALKGRNLTGVPDDYYPR
;
A
#
# COMPACT_ATOMS: atom_id res chain seq x y z
N MET A 1 4.94 -7.93 0.18
CA MET A 1 4.93 -8.84 1.36
C MET A 1 3.55 -9.11 1.95
N ALA A 2 2.73 -8.10 2.30
CA ALA A 2 1.47 -8.31 3.02
C ALA A 2 0.50 -9.29 2.33
N GLU A 3 0.37 -9.18 1.01
CA GLU A 3 -0.48 -10.05 0.19
C GLU A 3 0.09 -11.48 0.06
N PHE A 4 1.42 -11.64 0.02
CA PHE A 4 2.05 -12.97 0.06
C PHE A 4 1.76 -13.69 1.38
N ASN A 5 1.86 -12.96 2.50
CA ASN A 5 1.46 -13.47 3.82
C ASN A 5 -0.03 -13.83 3.86
N ARG A 6 -0.91 -13.04 3.23
CA ARG A 6 -2.34 -13.37 3.15
C ARG A 6 -2.57 -14.68 2.38
N LYS A 7 -1.88 -14.84 1.24
CA LYS A 7 -2.02 -16.01 0.36
C LYS A 7 -1.54 -17.30 1.03
N TYR A 8 -0.39 -17.28 1.71
CA TYR A 8 0.26 -18.50 2.24
C TYR A 8 0.19 -18.64 3.77
N GLY A 9 -0.31 -17.64 4.48
CA GLY A 9 -0.46 -17.64 5.94
C GLY A 9 -1.89 -17.30 6.41
N GLY A 10 -2.83 -17.05 5.50
CA GLY A 10 -4.19 -16.64 5.82
C GLY A 10 -4.32 -15.15 6.20
N HIS A 11 -5.56 -14.72 6.49
CA HIS A 11 -5.91 -13.29 6.65
C HIS A 11 -5.01 -12.52 7.63
N ILE A 12 -4.78 -13.09 8.81
CA ILE A 12 -3.99 -12.48 9.89
C ILE A 12 -2.67 -13.19 10.16
N GLY A 13 -2.35 -14.26 9.42
CA GLY A 13 -1.15 -15.06 9.64
C GLY A 13 0.00 -14.69 8.71
N PHE A 14 1.09 -15.46 8.83
CA PHE A 14 2.34 -15.26 8.11
C PHE A 14 2.67 -16.48 7.28
N ALA A 15 3.20 -16.28 6.08
CA ALA A 15 3.69 -17.36 5.25
C ALA A 15 4.88 -18.05 5.94
N ALA A 16 4.91 -19.38 5.91
CA ALA A 16 6.03 -20.15 6.43
C ALA A 16 7.34 -19.85 5.69
N HIS A 17 8.48 -19.96 6.38
CA HIS A 17 9.82 -19.71 5.80
C HIS A 17 10.08 -20.46 4.49
N ALA A 18 9.52 -21.66 4.33
CA ALA A 18 9.65 -22.46 3.11
C ALA A 18 9.13 -21.71 1.87
N HIS A 19 8.01 -20.96 1.98
CA HIS A 19 7.46 -20.21 0.85
C HIS A 19 8.35 -19.03 0.43
N TRP A 20 9.06 -18.42 1.38
CA TRP A 20 9.97 -17.30 1.09
C TRP A 20 11.26 -17.72 0.41
N LYS A 21 11.74 -18.94 0.70
CA LYS A 21 12.93 -19.53 0.08
C LYS A 21 12.60 -20.30 -1.20
N GLY A 22 11.34 -20.66 -1.40
CA GLY A 22 10.86 -21.39 -2.57
C GLY A 22 10.67 -20.52 -3.81
N LYS A 23 10.25 -21.16 -4.89
CA LYS A 23 9.99 -20.51 -6.20
C LYS A 23 8.78 -19.56 -6.16
N GLU A 24 7.92 -19.72 -5.16
CA GLU A 24 6.68 -18.97 -4.99
C GLU A 24 6.95 -17.48 -4.78
N TRP A 25 8.01 -17.12 -4.04
CA TRP A 25 8.31 -15.74 -3.74
C TRP A 25 8.83 -14.95 -4.96
N PRO A 26 9.86 -15.42 -5.70
CA PRO A 26 10.26 -14.80 -6.96
C PRO A 26 9.12 -14.66 -7.97
N GLU A 27 8.30 -15.70 -8.12
CA GLU A 27 7.13 -15.67 -9.01
C GLU A 27 6.09 -14.65 -8.54
N PHE A 28 5.82 -14.58 -7.23
CA PHE A 28 4.92 -13.60 -6.67
C PHE A 28 5.40 -12.18 -6.97
N VAL A 29 6.68 -11.87 -6.73
CA VAL A 29 7.23 -10.53 -7.02
C VAL A 29 7.11 -10.19 -8.50
N ARG A 30 7.48 -11.12 -9.38
CA ARG A 30 7.39 -10.94 -10.85
C ARG A 30 5.98 -10.61 -11.31
N ASN A 31 4.96 -11.15 -10.66
CA ASN A 31 3.56 -10.92 -11.03
C ASN A 31 2.96 -9.68 -10.35
N TYR A 32 3.19 -9.50 -9.05
CA TYR A 32 2.51 -8.47 -8.26
C TYR A 32 3.18 -7.09 -8.36
N ALA A 33 4.49 -7.01 -8.57
CA ALA A 33 5.18 -5.73 -8.76
C ALA A 33 4.66 -4.95 -9.99
N PRO A 34 4.62 -5.54 -11.21
CA PRO A 34 4.00 -4.86 -12.36
C PRO A 34 2.51 -4.62 -12.14
N TRP A 35 1.80 -5.57 -11.52
CA TRP A 35 0.36 -5.45 -11.31
C TRP A 35 -0.02 -4.26 -10.41
N TRP A 36 0.76 -4.00 -9.35
CA TRP A 36 0.61 -2.80 -8.52
C TRP A 36 0.79 -1.51 -9.34
N ALA A 37 1.81 -1.49 -10.20
CA ALA A 37 2.08 -0.33 -11.05
C ALA A 37 0.95 -0.12 -12.07
N THR A 38 0.57 -1.15 -12.81
CA THR A 38 -0.48 -1.05 -13.83
C THR A 38 -1.81 -0.66 -13.21
N HIS A 39 -2.21 -1.24 -12.07
CA HIS A 39 -3.43 -0.83 -11.36
C HIS A 39 -3.42 0.66 -11.02
N THR A 40 -2.31 1.14 -10.45
CA THR A 40 -2.21 2.56 -10.07
C THR A 40 -2.28 3.46 -11.31
N LEU A 41 -1.52 3.12 -12.35
CA LEU A 41 -1.48 3.89 -13.60
C LEU A 41 -2.84 3.88 -14.33
N ASP A 42 -3.56 2.77 -14.32
CA ASP A 42 -4.88 2.65 -14.94
C ASP A 42 -5.92 3.49 -14.19
N TRP A 43 -5.92 3.48 -12.85
CA TRP A 43 -6.77 4.35 -12.05
C TRP A 43 -6.51 5.83 -12.30
N LEU A 44 -5.23 6.21 -12.42
CA LEU A 44 -4.88 7.57 -12.83
C LEU A 44 -5.42 7.81 -14.25
N LYS A 45 -5.09 6.97 -15.22
CA LYS A 45 -5.44 7.18 -16.63
C LYS A 45 -6.93 7.28 -16.88
N PHE A 46 -7.72 6.38 -16.32
CA PHE A 46 -9.14 6.20 -16.67
C PHE A 46 -10.12 6.70 -15.60
N GLY A 47 -9.64 6.97 -14.38
CA GLY A 47 -10.48 7.47 -13.31
C GLY A 47 -10.95 8.91 -13.57
N LYS A 48 -12.26 9.15 -13.47
CA LYS A 48 -12.85 10.48 -13.68
C LYS A 48 -12.69 11.43 -12.48
N LYS A 49 -12.95 10.92 -11.28
CA LYS A 49 -12.88 11.66 -10.02
C LYS A 49 -12.08 10.84 -9.01
N VAL A 50 -10.76 11.05 -9.00
CA VAL A 50 -9.82 10.25 -8.20
C VAL A 50 -9.20 11.13 -7.12
N LEU A 51 -9.21 10.63 -5.89
CA LEU A 51 -8.39 11.15 -4.79
C LEU A 51 -7.31 10.12 -4.49
N VAL A 52 -6.06 10.55 -4.49
CA VAL A 52 -4.94 9.73 -4.00
C VAL A 52 -4.78 9.99 -2.51
N VAL A 53 -4.78 8.91 -1.74
CA VAL A 53 -4.55 8.90 -0.30
C VAL A 53 -3.49 7.84 -0.02
N HIS A 54 -2.35 8.26 0.53
CA HIS A 54 -1.29 7.34 0.90
C HIS A 54 -1.59 6.67 2.23
N PHE A 55 -1.20 5.41 2.36
CA PHE A 55 -1.43 4.65 3.60
C PHE A 55 -0.65 5.26 4.77
N GLU A 56 0.51 5.81 4.48
CA GLU A 56 1.41 6.50 5.41
C GLU A 56 0.73 7.75 5.98
N ASP A 57 0.12 8.58 5.13
CA ASP A 57 -0.66 9.75 5.54
C ASP A 57 -1.87 9.36 6.40
N LEU A 58 -2.58 8.29 6.04
CA LEU A 58 -3.72 7.77 6.81
C LEU A 58 -3.32 7.31 8.21
N LYS A 59 -2.12 6.74 8.35
CA LYS A 59 -1.59 6.34 9.65
C LYS A 59 -1.15 7.53 10.50
N GLN A 60 -0.62 8.57 9.85
CA GLN A 60 -0.09 9.73 10.54
C GLN A 60 -1.20 10.70 10.99
N ASP A 61 -2.20 10.93 10.14
CA ASP A 61 -3.28 11.89 10.42
C ASP A 61 -4.62 11.38 9.87
N LEU A 62 -5.21 10.44 10.60
CA LEU A 62 -6.45 9.77 10.17
C LEU A 62 -7.61 10.77 10.03
N PHE A 63 -7.77 11.68 10.98
CA PHE A 63 -8.85 12.67 10.98
C PHE A 63 -8.83 13.53 9.71
N VAL A 64 -7.69 14.11 9.35
CA VAL A 64 -7.58 14.98 8.16
C VAL A 64 -7.80 14.18 6.88
N GLN A 65 -7.20 12.98 6.77
CA GLN A 65 -7.34 12.15 5.58
C GLN A 65 -8.78 11.67 5.37
N LEU A 66 -9.49 11.25 6.42
CA LEU A 66 -10.91 10.91 6.34
C LEU A 66 -11.76 12.10 5.88
N GLY A 67 -11.46 13.30 6.38
CA GLY A 67 -12.11 14.53 5.92
C GLY A 67 -11.93 14.74 4.41
N ARG A 68 -10.73 14.53 3.87
CA ARG A 68 -10.48 14.60 2.41
C ARG A 68 -11.31 13.57 1.65
N MET A 69 -11.36 12.33 2.13
CA MET A 69 -12.11 11.24 1.52
C MET A 69 -13.63 11.53 1.49
N VAL A 70 -14.21 12.00 2.60
CA VAL A 70 -15.63 12.34 2.68
C VAL A 70 -15.99 13.51 1.76
N ARG A 71 -15.13 14.55 1.67
CA ARG A 71 -15.35 15.68 0.74
C ARG A 71 -15.37 15.22 -0.72
N LEU A 72 -14.55 14.25 -1.10
CA LEU A 72 -14.57 13.69 -2.47
C LEU A 72 -15.95 13.12 -2.82
N LEU A 73 -16.62 12.48 -1.86
CA LEU A 73 -17.95 11.89 -2.03
C LEU A 73 -19.07 12.94 -2.11
N GLY A 74 -18.77 14.23 -1.85
CA GLY A 74 -19.76 15.31 -1.88
C GLY A 74 -20.70 15.33 -0.67
N VAL A 75 -20.30 14.69 0.43
CA VAL A 75 -21.07 14.66 1.69
C VAL A 75 -20.47 15.65 2.68
N ALA A 76 -21.31 16.27 3.50
CA ALA A 76 -20.87 17.17 4.56
C ALA A 76 -19.98 16.42 5.56
N VAL A 77 -18.81 16.98 5.85
CA VAL A 77 -17.88 16.44 6.85
C VAL A 77 -18.43 16.74 8.23
N ARG A 78 -18.53 15.70 9.06
CA ARG A 78 -19.03 15.76 10.42
C ARG A 78 -17.91 15.38 11.39
N GLU A 79 -17.38 16.36 12.11
CA GLU A 79 -16.21 16.16 12.99
C GLU A 79 -16.47 15.13 14.09
N ASP A 80 -17.66 15.14 14.69
CA ASP A 80 -18.11 14.16 15.68
C ASP A 80 -18.03 12.72 15.16
N ARG A 81 -18.38 12.53 13.88
CA ARG A 81 -18.32 11.21 13.23
C ARG A 81 -16.90 10.81 12.88
N LEU A 82 -16.05 11.74 12.47
CA LEU A 82 -14.63 11.47 12.20
C LEU A 82 -13.89 11.07 13.48
N LEU A 83 -14.11 11.79 14.58
CA LEU A 83 -13.54 11.46 15.90
C LEU A 83 -14.01 10.07 16.40
N CYS A 84 -15.28 9.73 16.14
CA CYS A 84 -15.80 8.40 16.44
C CYS A 84 -15.02 7.31 15.67
N VAL A 85 -14.77 7.50 14.37
CA VAL A 85 -13.96 6.55 13.57
C VAL A 85 -12.52 6.48 14.08
N GLU A 86 -11.92 7.61 14.42
CA GLU A 86 -10.54 7.65 14.91
C GLU A 86 -10.36 6.91 16.25
N SER A 87 -11.30 7.09 17.19
CA SER A 87 -11.31 6.36 18.46
C SER A 87 -11.57 4.85 18.31
N GLN A 88 -12.12 4.40 17.17
CA GLN A 88 -12.47 3.01 16.88
C GLN A 88 -11.77 2.48 15.61
N LYS A 89 -10.56 2.99 15.32
CA LYS A 89 -9.84 2.74 14.06
C LYS A 89 -9.27 1.33 13.91
N ASP A 90 -9.15 0.57 15.00
CA ASP A 90 -8.55 -0.76 15.02
C ASP A 90 -9.64 -1.84 15.01
N GLY A 91 -9.61 -2.72 14.01
CA GLY A 91 -10.54 -3.84 13.85
C GLY A 91 -9.91 -5.21 14.06
N ASN A 92 -10.74 -6.26 13.96
CA ASN A 92 -10.34 -7.65 14.22
C ASN A 92 -9.39 -8.26 13.16
N PHE A 93 -9.34 -7.69 11.95
CA PHE A 93 -8.52 -8.19 10.85
C PHE A 93 -7.17 -7.50 10.78
N LYS A 94 -6.37 -7.62 11.85
CA LYS A 94 -5.03 -7.03 11.95
C LYS A 94 -3.99 -8.10 12.26
N ARG A 95 -2.97 -8.20 11.41
CA ARG A 95 -1.80 -9.06 11.65
C ARG A 95 -0.94 -8.43 12.77
N SER A 96 -0.55 -9.22 13.78
CA SER A 96 0.33 -8.73 14.85
C SER A 96 1.71 -8.38 14.29
N GLY A 97 2.28 -7.22 14.64
CA GLY A 97 3.54 -6.72 14.07
C GLY A 97 4.81 -7.49 14.48
N LEU A 98 4.66 -8.59 15.21
CA LEU A 98 5.74 -9.27 15.93
C LEU A 98 6.57 -10.23 15.07
N ARG A 99 6.08 -10.65 13.90
CA ARG A 99 6.80 -11.59 13.03
C ARG A 99 7.32 -10.88 11.77
N LYS A 100 8.54 -10.36 11.86
CA LYS A 100 9.31 -9.91 10.68
C LYS A 100 10.24 -11.04 10.24
N LEU A 101 10.51 -11.12 8.94
CA LEU A 101 11.60 -11.97 8.47
C LEU A 101 12.92 -11.41 9.02
N GLU A 102 13.80 -12.30 9.47
CA GLU A 102 15.13 -11.93 9.98
C GLU A 102 16.10 -11.53 8.87
N TYR A 103 15.70 -11.69 7.61
CA TYR A 103 16.47 -11.40 6.42
C TYR A 103 15.61 -10.69 5.38
N ASP A 104 16.25 -9.99 4.44
CA ASP A 104 15.57 -9.43 3.27
C ASP A 104 15.30 -10.55 2.24
N PRO A 105 14.04 -10.90 1.94
CA PRO A 105 13.73 -11.94 0.97
C PRO A 105 13.88 -11.47 -0.49
N TYR A 106 14.11 -10.17 -0.74
CA TYR A 106 14.27 -9.64 -2.10
C TYR A 106 15.71 -9.79 -2.59
N THR A 107 15.88 -10.29 -3.81
CA THR A 107 17.18 -10.23 -4.49
C THR A 107 17.42 -8.83 -5.07
N ALA A 108 18.68 -8.50 -5.40
CA ALA A 108 19.02 -7.23 -6.04
C ALA A 108 18.23 -6.97 -7.34
N ASP A 109 18.01 -8.01 -8.16
CA ASP A 109 17.21 -7.90 -9.38
C ASP A 109 15.75 -7.58 -9.07
N MET A 110 15.16 -8.23 -8.07
CA MET A 110 13.80 -7.93 -7.63
C MET A 110 13.67 -6.49 -7.14
N GLN A 111 14.62 -6.04 -6.32
CA GLN A 111 14.65 -4.66 -5.82
C GLN A 111 14.75 -3.66 -6.96
N LYS A 112 15.64 -3.91 -7.94
CA LYS A 112 15.78 -3.06 -9.13
C LYS A 112 14.49 -2.97 -9.94
N THR A 113 13.81 -4.10 -10.15
CA THR A 113 12.51 -4.13 -10.84
C THR A 113 11.44 -3.36 -10.07
N ILE A 114 11.31 -3.59 -8.76
CA ILE A 114 10.36 -2.88 -7.90
C ILE A 114 10.63 -1.37 -7.92
N GLN A 115 11.89 -0.96 -7.80
CA GLN A 115 12.28 0.44 -7.80
C GLN A 115 11.97 1.14 -9.14
N ALA A 116 12.11 0.43 -10.26
CA ALA A 116 11.71 0.95 -11.57
C ALA A 116 10.20 1.23 -11.63
N TYR A 117 9.37 0.32 -11.10
CA TYR A 117 7.93 0.53 -11.01
C TYR A 117 7.54 1.66 -10.05
N ILE A 118 8.21 1.78 -8.90
CA ILE A 118 7.98 2.89 -7.96
C ILE A 118 8.25 4.24 -8.65
N LYS A 119 9.39 4.38 -9.33
CA LYS A 119 9.74 5.59 -10.08
C LYS A 119 8.74 5.91 -11.18
N LEU A 120 8.24 4.89 -11.88
CA LEU A 120 7.23 5.04 -12.92
C LEU A 120 5.91 5.61 -12.34
N VAL A 121 5.43 5.05 -11.24
CA VAL A 121 4.22 5.51 -10.56
C VAL A 121 4.40 6.91 -9.98
N ASP A 122 5.55 7.18 -9.35
CA ASP A 122 5.89 8.49 -8.80
C ASP A 122 5.86 9.59 -9.86
N ALA A 123 6.49 9.35 -11.02
CA ALA A 123 6.46 10.27 -12.14
C ALA A 123 5.03 10.52 -12.66
N ALA A 124 4.20 9.47 -12.73
CA ALA A 124 2.81 9.59 -13.17
C ALA A 124 1.94 10.39 -12.19
N LEU A 125 2.16 10.24 -10.88
CA LEU A 125 1.48 11.02 -9.84
C LEU A 125 1.90 12.50 -9.93
N LYS A 126 3.21 12.78 -9.96
CA LYS A 126 3.76 14.14 -10.05
C LYS A 126 3.33 14.85 -11.32
N GLY A 127 3.29 14.14 -12.46
CA GLY A 127 2.81 14.68 -13.74
C GLY A 127 1.33 15.10 -13.72
N ARG A 128 0.56 14.72 -12.69
CA ARG A 128 -0.83 15.12 -12.46
C ARG A 128 -0.99 16.10 -11.29
N ASN A 129 0.10 16.69 -10.82
CA ASN A 129 0.14 17.56 -9.63
C ASN A 129 -0.38 16.87 -8.36
N LEU A 130 -0.23 15.55 -8.26
CA LEU A 130 -0.53 14.78 -7.05
C LEU A 130 0.74 14.60 -6.21
N THR A 131 0.56 14.26 -4.93
CA THR A 131 1.67 13.82 -4.09
C THR A 131 2.29 12.57 -4.71
N GLY A 132 3.61 12.60 -4.93
CA GLY A 132 4.38 11.45 -5.40
C GLY A 132 4.29 10.26 -4.44
N VAL A 133 4.99 9.18 -4.75
CA VAL A 133 5.05 8.03 -3.83
C VAL A 133 5.81 8.46 -2.55
N PRO A 134 5.35 8.08 -1.35
CA PRO A 134 6.01 8.44 -0.10
C PRO A 134 7.49 8.03 -0.03
N ASP A 135 8.30 8.80 0.69
CA ASP A 135 9.75 8.59 0.78
C ASP A 135 10.13 7.22 1.35
N ASP A 136 9.28 6.62 2.19
CA ASP A 136 9.45 5.28 2.76
C ASP A 136 9.56 4.15 1.70
N TYR A 137 9.21 4.42 0.45
CA TYR A 137 9.33 3.47 -0.67
C TYR A 137 10.72 3.48 -1.31
N TYR A 138 11.55 4.47 -1.02
CA TYR A 138 12.93 4.53 -1.51
C TYR A 138 13.87 3.92 -0.46
N PRO A 139 14.83 3.07 -0.88
CA PRO A 139 15.83 2.54 0.05
C PRO A 139 16.60 3.70 0.69
N ARG A 140 16.78 3.65 2.01
CA ARG A 140 17.67 4.55 2.76
C ARG A 140 19.11 4.06 2.67
#